data_AF-A0A165LD68-F1
#
_entry.id   AF-A0A165LD68-F1
#
_cell.length_a   1.000
_cell.length_b   1.000
_cell.length_c   1.000
_cell.angle_alpha   90.00
_cell.angle_beta   90.00
_cell.angle_gamma   90.00
#
_symmetry.space_group_name_H-M   'P 1'
#
loop_
_entity.id
_entity.type
_entity.pdbx_description
1 polymer ?
#
loop_
_entity_poly.entity_id
_entity_poly.type
_entity_poly.pdbx_seq_one_letter_code
_entity_poly.pdbx_strand_id
1 'polypeptide(L)'
;MSTPQRDATLWFDDGNLVLQAEMTTFKVSRSFICRESEFFAGMHSLDGNPLPAGGQDGTEERPLLLLQVSAPAFANILRMLYTVWGAELEFDKEELIAMLRVAHRLLFTGVHAIVAKLLHPLLSSERRLHLGITTCGVEECAFPAFAALVYAYDVRPENCDPPFSV
;
A
#
# COMPACT_ATOMS: atom_id res chain seq x y z
N MET A 1 17.14 -16.01 19.29
CA MET A 1 17.09 -15.28 18.01
C MET A 1 16.00 -15.93 17.19
N SER A 2 14.86 -15.27 17.00
CA SER A 2 13.78 -15.81 16.19
C SER A 2 14.17 -15.68 14.73
N THR A 3 14.27 -16.79 14.01
CA THR A 3 14.49 -16.79 12.56
C THR A 3 13.22 -16.28 11.87
N PRO A 4 13.34 -15.40 10.86
CA PRO A 4 12.19 -14.97 10.07
C PRO A 4 11.54 -16.17 9.39
N GLN A 5 10.20 -16.18 9.38
CA GLN A 5 9.38 -17.23 8.80
C GLN A 5 9.19 -16.98 7.30
N ARG A 6 9.20 -18.04 6.49
CA ARG A 6 8.86 -17.97 5.06
C ARG A 6 7.34 -17.93 4.90
N ASP A 7 6.85 -17.03 4.06
CA ASP A 7 5.46 -17.10 3.63
C ASP A 7 5.25 -18.37 2.78
N ALA A 8 4.23 -19.16 3.10
CA ALA A 8 4.00 -20.44 2.44
C ALA A 8 3.45 -20.30 1.01
N THR A 9 2.84 -19.16 0.69
CA THR A 9 2.15 -18.92 -0.58
C THR A 9 2.92 -17.98 -1.50
N LEU A 10 3.70 -17.08 -0.94
CA LEU A 10 4.48 -16.06 -1.65
C LEU A 10 5.97 -16.41 -1.66
N TRP A 11 6.23 -17.66 -2.03
CA TRP A 11 7.56 -18.23 -2.19
C TRP A 11 7.69 -18.90 -3.54
N PHE A 12 8.13 -18.12 -4.53
CA PHE A 12 8.29 -18.60 -5.90
C PHE A 12 9.65 -19.29 -6.08
N ASP A 13 9.63 -20.52 -6.59
CA ASP A 13 10.86 -21.29 -6.83
C ASP A 13 11.77 -20.62 -7.87
N ASP A 14 11.19 -19.95 -8.85
CA ASP A 14 11.86 -19.13 -9.88
C ASP A 14 12.12 -17.68 -9.43
N GLY A 15 11.76 -17.32 -8.20
CA GLY A 15 12.00 -16.01 -7.62
C GLY A 15 13.49 -15.73 -7.40
N ASN A 16 13.93 -14.53 -7.77
CA ASN A 16 15.33 -14.08 -7.69
C ASN A 16 15.51 -12.85 -6.76
N LEU A 17 14.50 -12.57 -5.93
CA LEU A 17 14.54 -11.52 -4.92
C LEU A 17 13.82 -12.02 -3.66
N VAL A 18 14.53 -12.00 -2.54
CA VAL A 18 13.97 -12.29 -1.22
C VAL A 18 13.81 -10.98 -0.45
N LEU A 19 12.56 -10.68 -0.09
CA LEU A 19 12.17 -9.51 0.69
C LEU A 19 11.78 -9.95 2.09
N GLN A 20 12.06 -9.14 3.10
CA GLN A 20 11.60 -9.37 4.46
C GLN A 20 10.81 -8.18 4.96
N ALA A 21 9.56 -8.41 5.36
CA ALA A 21 8.77 -7.44 6.11
C ALA A 21 8.52 -8.01 7.51
N GLU A 22 8.82 -7.23 8.55
CA GLU A 22 8.79 -7.68 9.95
C GLU A 22 9.60 -9.00 10.12
N MET A 23 8.92 -10.08 10.54
CA MET A 23 9.49 -11.42 10.73
C MET A 23 9.11 -12.38 9.60
N THR A 24 8.61 -11.89 8.47
CA THR A 24 8.15 -12.70 7.34
C THR A 24 8.98 -12.44 6.09
N THR A 25 9.36 -13.50 5.39
CA THR A 25 10.15 -13.46 4.15
C THR A 25 9.31 -13.91 2.96
N PHE A 26 9.51 -13.23 1.84
CA PHE A 26 8.81 -13.42 0.57
C PHE A 26 9.85 -13.61 -0.54
N LYS A 27 9.69 -14.63 -1.38
CA LYS A 27 10.58 -14.87 -2.52
C LYS A 27 9.81 -14.62 -3.80
N VAL A 28 10.21 -13.60 -4.55
CA VAL A 28 9.47 -13.00 -5.66
C VAL A 28 10.34 -12.73 -6.88
N SER A 29 9.71 -12.49 -8.04
CA SER A 29 10.41 -12.08 -9.25
C SER A 29 10.81 -10.60 -9.17
N ARG A 30 12.12 -10.32 -9.19
CA ARG A 30 12.69 -8.97 -9.17
C ARG A 30 12.18 -8.13 -10.32
N SER A 31 12.20 -8.67 -11.54
CA SER A 31 11.78 -7.94 -12.74
C SER A 31 10.31 -7.54 -12.67
N PHE A 32 9.47 -8.40 -12.13
CA PHE A 32 8.05 -8.10 -11.93
C PHE A 32 7.87 -7.01 -10.87
N ILE A 33 8.51 -7.15 -9.70
CA ILE A 33 8.40 -6.15 -8.62
C ILE A 33 8.94 -4.77 -9.03
N CYS A 34 10.08 -4.70 -9.74
CA CYS A 34 10.61 -3.44 -10.25
C CYS A 34 9.69 -2.80 -11.30
N ARG A 35 8.92 -3.60 -12.06
CA ARG A 35 7.95 -3.06 -13.01
C ARG A 35 6.75 -2.42 -12.30
N GLU A 36 6.29 -3.03 -11.21
CA GLU A 36 5.09 -2.59 -10.49
C GLU A 36 5.37 -1.53 -9.41
N SER A 37 6.63 -1.32 -9.02
CA SER A 37 7.04 -0.36 -8.00
C SER A 37 8.28 0.45 -8.39
N GLU A 38 8.11 1.76 -8.43
CA GLU A 38 9.18 2.72 -8.70
C GLU A 38 10.24 2.73 -7.59
N PHE A 39 9.86 2.40 -6.34
CA PHE A 39 10.81 2.26 -5.24
C PHE A 39 11.85 1.17 -5.54
N PHE A 40 11.38 -0.02 -5.95
CA PHE A 40 12.27 -1.12 -6.29
C PHE A 40 13.01 -0.89 -7.62
N ALA A 41 12.40 -0.20 -8.59
CA ALA A 41 13.07 0.21 -9.83
C ALA A 41 14.20 1.22 -9.56
N GLY A 42 13.93 2.22 -8.72
CA GLY A 42 14.88 3.27 -8.36
C GLY A 42 16.05 2.72 -7.54
N MET A 43 15.79 1.80 -6.62
CA MET A 43 16.84 1.07 -5.90
C MET A 43 17.74 0.28 -6.86
N HIS A 44 17.18 -0.33 -7.91
CA HIS A 44 17.96 -1.00 -8.94
C HIS A 44 18.79 -0.04 -9.80
N SER A 45 18.29 1.18 -10.03
CA SER A 45 18.91 2.19 -10.91
C SER A 45 20.00 3.01 -10.21
N LEU A 46 19.90 3.17 -8.89
CA LEU A 46 20.93 3.79 -8.04
C LEU A 46 22.18 2.90 -7.91
N ASP A 47 22.01 1.59 -8.13
CA ASP A 47 23.10 0.63 -8.23
C ASP A 47 23.71 0.63 -9.64
N GLY A 48 24.35 1.73 -10.04
CA GLY A 48 25.29 1.76 -11.17
C GLY A 48 26.55 0.89 -10.98
N ASN A 49 26.51 -0.03 -10.02
CA ASN A 49 27.56 -0.94 -9.62
C ASN A 49 26.91 -2.33 -9.54
N PRO A 50 27.42 -3.37 -10.22
CA PRO A 50 27.00 -4.72 -9.90
C PRO A 50 27.27 -4.89 -8.40
N LEU A 51 26.24 -5.29 -7.62
CA LEU A 51 26.37 -5.52 -6.18
C LEU A 51 27.75 -6.14 -5.89
N PRO A 52 28.53 -5.61 -4.93
CA PRO A 52 29.88 -6.07 -4.69
C PRO A 52 29.86 -7.59 -4.58
N ALA A 53 30.79 -8.23 -5.30
CA ALA A 53 30.90 -9.67 -5.57
C ALA A 53 31.14 -10.54 -4.31
N GLY A 54 30.45 -10.26 -3.20
CA GLY A 54 30.57 -10.93 -1.90
C GLY A 54 29.44 -10.63 -0.92
N GLY A 55 28.34 -9.98 -1.32
CA GLY A 55 27.18 -9.79 -0.43
C GLY A 55 25.95 -9.30 -1.19
N GLN A 56 25.19 -10.21 -1.78
CA GLN A 56 23.95 -9.87 -2.47
C GLN A 56 22.81 -9.70 -1.46
N ASP A 57 22.43 -8.46 -1.17
CA ASP A 57 21.18 -8.16 -0.47
C ASP A 57 19.99 -8.56 -1.36
N GLY A 58 18.95 -9.12 -0.74
CA GLY A 58 17.82 -9.74 -1.44
C GLY A 58 18.01 -11.21 -1.78
N THR A 59 18.92 -11.93 -1.08
CA THR A 59 19.09 -13.39 -1.15
C THR A 59 18.45 -14.09 0.04
N GLU A 60 18.34 -15.41 0.03
CA GLU A 60 17.79 -16.17 1.18
C GLU A 60 18.65 -16.01 2.44
N GLU A 61 19.95 -15.85 2.28
CA GLU A 61 20.92 -15.65 3.36
C GLU A 61 20.94 -14.20 3.88
N ARG A 62 20.58 -13.25 3.01
CA ARG A 62 20.52 -11.82 3.29
C ARG A 62 19.28 -11.20 2.61
N PRO A 63 18.08 -11.39 3.18
CA PRO A 63 16.86 -10.84 2.60
C PRO A 63 16.87 -9.32 2.66
N LEU A 64 16.25 -8.68 1.68
CA LEU A 64 16.13 -7.22 1.65
C LEU A 64 15.08 -6.77 2.66
N LEU A 65 15.51 -6.02 3.67
CA LEU A 65 14.66 -5.58 4.78
C LEU A 65 13.76 -4.41 4.37
N LEU A 66 12.45 -4.64 4.42
CA LEU A 66 11.40 -3.63 4.26
C LEU A 66 11.05 -3.05 5.64
N LEU A 67 11.80 -2.03 6.04
CA LEU A 67 11.60 -1.34 7.33
C LEU A 67 10.18 -0.78 7.42
N GLN A 68 9.51 -0.84 8.57
CA GLN A 68 8.14 -0.31 8.82
C GLN A 68 7.06 -0.74 7.80
N VAL A 69 7.25 -1.88 7.14
CA VAL A 69 6.24 -2.50 6.27
C VAL A 69 5.58 -3.62 7.05
N SER A 70 4.25 -3.59 7.12
CA SER A 70 3.49 -4.67 7.73
C SER A 70 3.51 -5.91 6.82
N ALA A 71 3.91 -7.07 7.36
CA ALA A 71 3.95 -8.32 6.62
C ALA A 71 2.60 -8.71 5.99
N PRO A 72 1.46 -8.71 6.71
CA PRO A 72 0.17 -9.07 6.12
C PRO A 72 -0.28 -8.09 5.03
N ALA A 73 -0.05 -6.78 5.23
CA ALA A 73 -0.40 -5.79 4.21
C ALA A 73 0.43 -5.95 2.93
N PHE A 74 1.73 -6.23 3.07
CA PHE A 74 2.59 -6.52 1.93
C PHE A 74 2.23 -7.83 1.25
N ALA A 75 1.90 -8.88 2.00
CA ALA A 75 1.41 -10.14 1.47
C ALA A 75 0.12 -9.93 0.64
N ASN A 76 -0.83 -9.13 1.12
CA ASN A 76 -2.05 -8.82 0.37
C ASN A 76 -1.79 -8.03 -0.92
N ILE A 77 -0.80 -7.12 -0.92
CA ILE A 77 -0.34 -6.46 -2.16
C ILE A 77 0.25 -7.48 -3.14
N LEU A 78 1.12 -8.37 -2.67
CA LEU A 78 1.71 -9.41 -3.51
C LEU A 78 0.62 -10.37 -4.05
N ARG A 79 -0.35 -10.77 -3.21
CA ARG A 79 -1.51 -11.55 -3.65
C ARG A 79 -2.25 -10.81 -4.77
N MET A 80 -2.52 -9.52 -4.61
CA MET A 80 -3.18 -8.71 -5.66
C MET A 80 -2.38 -8.70 -6.97
N LEU A 81 -1.05 -8.56 -6.91
CA LEU A 81 -0.19 -8.50 -8.09
C LEU A 81 -0.03 -9.85 -8.80
N TYR A 82 0.12 -10.94 -8.04
CA TYR A 82 0.34 -12.28 -8.57
C TYR A 82 -0.96 -13.07 -8.80
N THR A 83 -2.12 -12.47 -8.54
CA THR A 83 -3.40 -13.12 -8.79
C THR A 83 -3.62 -13.33 -10.28
N VAL A 84 -3.80 -14.59 -10.67
CA VAL A 84 -4.22 -14.99 -12.00
C VAL A 84 -5.71 -14.73 -12.17
N TRP A 85 -6.16 -14.41 -13.39
CA TRP A 85 -7.57 -14.22 -13.71
C TRP A 85 -8.45 -15.33 -13.11
N GLY A 86 -9.45 -14.93 -12.31
CA GLY A 86 -10.45 -15.82 -11.74
C GLY A 86 -10.30 -16.12 -10.24
N ALA A 87 -9.25 -15.66 -9.56
CA ALA A 87 -9.22 -15.75 -8.09
C ALA A 87 -10.07 -14.64 -7.47
N GLU A 88 -10.96 -15.02 -6.54
CA GLU A 88 -11.68 -14.06 -5.70
C GLU A 88 -10.72 -13.54 -4.63
N LEU A 89 -10.37 -12.26 -4.74
CA LEU A 89 -9.65 -11.53 -3.71
C LEU A 89 -10.65 -10.70 -2.92
N GLU A 90 -10.89 -11.11 -1.68
CA GLU A 90 -11.63 -10.31 -0.72
C GLU A 90 -10.65 -9.72 0.29
N PHE A 91 -10.78 -8.41 0.52
CA PHE A 91 -10.02 -7.67 1.52
C PHE A 91 -11.00 -6.89 2.39
N ASP A 92 -10.80 -6.91 3.69
CA ASP A 92 -11.56 -6.07 4.59
C ASP A 92 -11.08 -4.60 4.55
N LYS A 93 -11.81 -3.73 5.25
CA LYS A 93 -11.53 -2.29 5.28
C LYS A 93 -10.16 -1.96 5.89
N GLU A 94 -9.77 -2.64 6.97
CA GLU A 94 -8.52 -2.37 7.67
C GLU A 94 -7.33 -2.92 6.87
N GLU A 95 -7.51 -4.06 6.19
CA GLU A 95 -6.57 -4.61 5.21
C GLU A 95 -6.34 -3.63 4.05
N LEU A 96 -7.42 -3.09 3.47
CA LEU A 96 -7.31 -2.10 2.39
C LEU A 96 -6.59 -0.82 2.85
N ILE A 97 -6.84 -0.35 4.07
CA ILE A 97 -6.11 0.80 4.63
C ILE A 97 -4.63 0.48 4.80
N ALA A 98 -4.29 -0.71 5.32
CA ALA A 98 -2.92 -1.13 5.51
C ALA A 98 -2.18 -1.30 4.16
N MET A 99 -2.85 -1.91 3.17
CA MET A 99 -2.36 -2.02 1.80
C MET A 99 -2.13 -0.65 1.17
N LEU A 100 -3.05 0.29 1.35
CA LEU A 100 -2.91 1.64 0.79
C LEU A 100 -1.65 2.33 1.33
N ARG A 101 -1.41 2.23 2.65
CA ARG A 101 -0.21 2.78 3.30
C ARG A 101 1.08 2.16 2.76
N VAL A 102 1.13 0.83 2.65
CA VAL A 102 2.32 0.12 2.13
C VAL A 102 2.52 0.42 0.64
N ALA A 103 1.45 0.45 -0.15
CA ALA A 103 1.50 0.74 -1.57
C ALA A 103 2.00 2.17 -1.83
N HIS A 104 1.56 3.14 -1.04
CA HIS A 104 2.10 4.50 -1.11
C HIS A 104 3.60 4.53 -0.75
N ARG A 105 3.98 3.88 0.36
CA ARG A 105 5.36 3.91 0.87
C ARG A 105 6.38 3.22 -0.04
N LEU A 106 5.98 2.12 -0.66
CA LEU A 106 6.81 1.38 -1.61
C LEU A 106 6.51 1.79 -3.06
N LEU A 107 5.81 2.90 -3.28
CA LEU A 107 5.50 3.46 -4.61
C LEU A 107 4.89 2.45 -5.60
N PHE A 108 4.01 1.58 -5.13
CA PHE A 108 3.14 0.76 -5.99
C PHE A 108 1.94 1.59 -6.44
N THR A 109 2.15 2.53 -7.35
CA THR A 109 1.12 3.50 -7.78
C THR A 109 -0.13 2.83 -8.36
N GLY A 110 0.03 1.76 -9.14
CA GLY A 110 -1.07 0.97 -9.68
C GLY A 110 -1.94 0.32 -8.59
N VAL A 111 -1.29 -0.36 -7.63
CA VAL A 111 -1.97 -0.97 -6.48
C VAL A 111 -2.63 0.09 -5.63
N HIS A 112 -1.95 1.20 -5.36
CA HIS A 112 -2.47 2.32 -4.59
C HIS A 112 -3.77 2.86 -5.22
N ALA A 113 -3.80 3.07 -6.55
CA ALA A 113 -5.00 3.54 -7.24
C ALA A 113 -6.16 2.53 -7.17
N ILE A 114 -5.90 1.23 -7.30
CA ILE A 114 -6.92 0.18 -7.20
C ILE A 114 -7.48 0.12 -5.77
N VAL A 115 -6.60 0.05 -4.77
CA VAL A 115 -6.97 -0.03 -3.36
C VAL A 115 -7.73 1.23 -2.93
N ALA A 116 -7.33 2.42 -3.38
CA ALA A 116 -8.05 3.66 -3.13
C ALA A 116 -9.49 3.61 -3.66
N LYS A 117 -9.69 3.08 -4.88
CA LYS A 117 -11.03 2.92 -5.48
C LYS A 117 -11.89 1.93 -4.71
N LEU A 118 -11.32 0.81 -4.27
CA LEU A 118 -12.02 -0.20 -3.46
C LEU A 118 -12.39 0.35 -2.07
N LEU A 119 -11.51 1.14 -1.47
CA LEU A 119 -11.69 1.70 -0.14
C LEU A 119 -12.63 2.90 -0.11
N HIS A 120 -12.71 3.68 -1.19
CA HIS A 120 -13.54 4.89 -1.28
C HIS A 120 -15.00 4.69 -0.81
N PRO A 121 -15.77 3.69 -1.30
CA PRO A 121 -17.15 3.48 -0.83
C PRO A 121 -17.25 3.04 0.64
N LEU A 122 -16.19 2.49 1.23
CA LEU A 122 -16.18 1.94 2.60
C LEU A 122 -15.85 2.99 3.68
N LEU A 123 -15.41 4.19 3.28
CA LEU A 123 -15.04 5.27 4.19
C LEU A 123 -16.12 6.35 4.27
N SER A 124 -16.38 6.84 5.49
CA SER A 124 -17.11 8.09 5.72
C SER A 124 -16.29 9.30 5.27
N SER A 125 -16.95 10.41 4.94
CA SER A 125 -16.29 11.65 4.49
C SER A 125 -15.19 12.13 5.46
N GLU A 126 -15.43 12.03 6.76
CA GLU A 126 -14.48 12.38 7.82
C GLU A 126 -13.21 11.51 7.79
N ARG A 127 -13.36 10.19 7.65
CA ARG A 127 -12.20 9.29 7.58
C ARG A 127 -11.44 9.45 6.25
N ARG A 128 -12.11 9.79 5.15
CA ARG A 128 -11.44 10.12 3.88
C ARG A 128 -10.53 11.33 4.02
N LEU A 129 -11.02 12.38 4.71
CA LEU A 129 -10.25 13.59 4.99
C LEU A 129 -9.02 13.28 5.86
N HIS A 130 -9.23 12.53 6.95
CA HIS A 130 -8.13 12.15 7.84
C HIS A 130 -7.06 11.31 7.11
N LEU A 131 -7.47 10.34 6.29
CA LEU A 131 -6.55 9.49 5.52
C LEU A 131 -5.77 10.29 4.45
N GLY A 132 -6.45 11.20 3.76
CA GLY A 132 -5.86 12.09 2.77
C GLY A 132 -4.80 13.02 3.37
N ILE A 133 -5.08 13.59 4.56
CA ILE A 133 -4.18 14.52 5.26
C ILE A 133 -3.01 13.78 5.94
N THR A 134 -3.25 12.65 6.58
CA THR A 134 -2.25 12.02 7.46
C THR A 134 -1.41 10.95 6.79
N THR A 135 -1.89 10.30 5.73
CA THR A 135 -1.26 9.06 5.26
C THR A 135 -1.04 8.90 3.76
N CYS A 136 -1.65 9.71 2.90
CA CYS A 136 -1.63 9.40 1.46
C CYS A 136 -1.17 10.52 0.53
N GLY A 137 -1.10 11.80 0.93
CA GLY A 137 -0.73 12.86 -0.03
C GLY A 137 -1.61 12.89 -1.28
N VAL A 138 -2.82 12.31 -1.21
CA VAL A 138 -3.78 12.26 -2.29
C VAL A 138 -4.64 13.51 -2.16
N GLU A 139 -4.18 14.61 -2.74
CA GLU A 139 -4.97 15.83 -2.87
C GLU A 139 -6.34 15.53 -3.52
N GLU A 140 -6.39 14.50 -4.39
CA GLU A 140 -7.61 14.04 -5.06
C GLU A 140 -8.72 13.51 -4.13
N CYS A 141 -8.38 13.01 -2.93
CA CYS A 141 -9.34 12.49 -1.96
C CYS A 141 -9.60 13.47 -0.82
N ALA A 142 -8.60 14.27 -0.46
CA ALA A 142 -8.70 15.24 0.64
C ALA A 142 -9.69 16.36 0.31
N PHE A 143 -9.63 16.93 -0.90
CA PHE A 143 -10.49 18.07 -1.26
C PHE A 143 -11.97 17.70 -1.41
N PRO A 144 -12.37 16.61 -2.11
CA PRO A 144 -13.78 16.21 -2.18
C PRO A 144 -14.34 15.76 -0.84
N ALA A 145 -13.54 15.10 0.00
CA ALA A 145 -13.95 14.68 1.35
C ALA A 145 -14.15 15.89 2.27
N PHE A 146 -13.26 16.89 2.19
CA PHE A 146 -13.41 18.16 2.87
C PHE A 146 -14.68 18.89 2.42
N ALA A 147 -14.88 19.05 1.10
CA ALA A 147 -16.07 19.70 0.56
C ALA A 147 -17.35 19.00 1.04
N ALA A 148 -17.42 17.67 0.96
CA ALA A 148 -18.58 16.91 1.43
C ALA A 148 -18.86 17.08 2.94
N LEU A 149 -17.80 17.22 3.75
CA LEU A 149 -17.94 17.45 5.20
C LEU A 149 -18.42 18.87 5.52
N VAL A 150 -17.92 19.88 4.80
CA VAL A 150 -18.39 21.28 4.90
C VAL A 150 -19.85 21.38 4.46
N TYR A 151 -20.22 20.82 3.31
CA TYR A 151 -21.62 20.81 2.87
C TYR A 151 -22.55 20.06 3.84
N ALA A 152 -22.11 18.94 4.43
CA ALA A 152 -22.90 18.23 5.43
C ALA A 152 -23.03 19.01 6.76
N TYR A 153 -22.11 19.92 7.06
CA TYR A 153 -22.19 20.81 8.22
C TYR A 153 -23.18 21.96 8.00
N ASP A 154 -23.17 22.56 6.80
CA ASP A 154 -24.08 23.66 6.43
C ASP A 154 -25.54 23.23 6.31
N VAL A 155 -25.81 21.97 5.96
CA VAL A 155 -27.18 21.43 5.80
C VAL A 155 -27.83 21.05 7.14
N ARG A 156 -27.10 21.15 8.27
CA ARG A 156 -27.71 20.90 9.58
C ARG A 156 -28.72 22.01 9.92
N PRO A 157 -29.97 21.67 10.27
CA PRO A 157 -31.03 22.66 10.50
C PRO A 157 -30.74 23.60 11.69
N GLU A 158 -29.79 23.25 12.55
CA GLU A 158 -29.28 24.09 13.65
C GLU A 158 -28.29 25.19 13.21
N ASN A 159 -27.77 25.13 11.98
CA ASN A 159 -26.78 26.07 11.44
C ASN A 159 -27.36 26.98 10.33
N CYS A 160 -28.59 26.74 9.88
CA CYS A 160 -29.32 27.70 9.05
C CYS A 160 -29.85 28.83 9.94
N ASP A 161 -29.30 30.04 9.80
CA ASP A 161 -29.87 31.23 10.42
C ASP A 161 -31.38 31.31 10.12
N PRO A 162 -32.22 31.58 11.13
CA PRO A 162 -33.64 31.77 10.89
C PRO A 162 -33.83 32.96 9.93
N PRO A 163 -34.78 32.89 8.98
CA PRO A 163 -35.02 34.00 8.07
C PRO A 163 -35.34 35.24 8.91
N PHE A 164 -34.56 36.31 8.69
CA PHE A 164 -34.79 37.61 9.30
C PHE A 164 -36.26 38.00 9.11
N SER A 165 -37.00 38.01 10.23
CA SER A 165 -38.37 38.47 10.25
C SER A 165 -38.34 40.00 10.16
N VAL A 166 -38.91 40.52 9.07
CA VAL A 166 -39.08 41.95 8.75
C VAL A 166 -39.92 42.67 9.80
#